data_AF-A0A1A3C4A0-F1
#
_entry.id   AF-A0A1A3C4A0-F1
#
_cell.length_a   1.000
_cell.length_b   1.000
_cell.length_c   1.000
_cell.angle_alpha   90.00
_cell.angle_beta   90.00
_cell.angle_gamma   90.00
#
_symmetry.space_group_name_H-M   'P 1'
#
loop_
_entity.id
_entity.type
_entity.pdbx_description
1 polymer ?
#
loop_
_entity_poly.entity_id
_entity_poly.type
_entity_poly.pdbx_seq_one_letter_code
_entity_poly.pdbx_strand_id
1 'polypeptide(L)'
;MAGLLDSVLDAHGGLAQEFYFDVDCLLCRHDYRVDVAGGFAAIQYVSEIVRVDGFAFPTKRRAFRRGSDGGPMPDELMVSIDLSDYRLS
;
A
#
# COMPACT_ATOMS: atom_id res chain seq x y z
N MET A 1 12.21 -17.32 5.19
CA MET A 1 11.72 -15.95 5.44
C MET A 1 12.33 -15.07 4.37
N ALA A 2 11.59 -14.75 3.30
CA ALA A 2 12.07 -13.86 2.26
C ALA A 2 12.11 -12.45 2.85
N GLY A 3 13.30 -11.84 2.88
CA GLY A 3 13.48 -10.49 3.42
C GLY A 3 12.74 -9.49 2.55
N LEU A 4 11.89 -8.66 3.16
CA LEU A 4 11.42 -7.45 2.52
C LEU A 4 12.61 -6.50 2.35
N LEU A 5 12.72 -5.90 1.17
CA LEU A 5 13.55 -4.73 0.96
C LEU A 5 12.78 -3.52 1.50
N ASP A 6 13.19 -3.03 2.66
CA ASP A 6 12.66 -1.79 3.23
C ASP A 6 13.27 -0.61 2.46
N SER A 7 12.42 0.10 1.71
CA SER A 7 12.79 1.36 1.10
C SER A 7 11.95 2.48 1.70
N VAL A 8 12.61 3.36 2.45
CA VAL A 8 12.00 4.59 2.96
C VAL A 8 12.21 5.66 1.89
N LEU A 9 11.11 6.27 1.43
CA LEU A 9 11.15 7.41 0.52
C LEU A 9 10.54 8.61 1.22
N ASP A 10 11.26 9.74 1.20
CA ASP A 10 10.72 11.00 1.68
C ASP A 10 9.59 11.46 0.76
N ALA A 11 8.44 11.82 1.32
CA ALA A 11 7.27 12.23 0.56
C ALA A 11 6.82 13.67 0.88
N HIS A 12 5.88 14.19 0.07
CA HIS A 12 5.33 15.53 0.19
C HIS A 12 4.75 15.78 1.60
N GLY A 13 5.30 16.76 2.33
CA GLY A 13 4.84 17.19 3.65
C GLY A 13 5.81 16.93 4.81
N GLY A 14 6.99 16.35 4.56
CA GLY A 14 8.02 16.11 5.59
C GLY A 14 7.74 14.89 6.48
N LEU A 15 6.77 14.05 6.10
CA LEU A 15 6.45 12.80 6.74
C LEU A 15 6.96 11.64 5.88
N ALA A 16 7.61 10.67 6.52
CA ALA A 16 8.14 9.49 5.85
C ALA A 16 7.00 8.61 5.29
N GLN A 17 7.23 8.05 4.10
CA GLN A 17 6.44 6.98 3.54
C GLN A 17 7.34 5.77 3.33
N GLU A 18 6.82 4.59 3.64
CA GLU A 18 7.59 3.35 3.57
C GLU A 18 6.97 2.43 2.54
N PHE A 19 7.79 1.99 1.59
CA PHE A 19 7.37 1.12 0.50
C PHE A 19 8.07 -0.22 0.60
N TYR A 20 7.26 -1.24 0.46
CA TYR A 20 7.62 -2.62 0.73
C TYR A 20 7.35 -3.43 -0.54
N PHE A 21 8.43 -3.99 -1.09
CA PHE A 21 8.40 -4.75 -2.32
C PHE A 21 8.69 -6.22 -2.05
N ASP A 22 8.05 -7.10 -2.83
CA ASP A 22 8.37 -8.52 -2.82
C ASP A 22 9.63 -8.84 -3.65
N VAL A 23 9.95 -10.13 -3.78
CA VAL A 23 11.12 -10.62 -4.52
C VAL A 23 11.06 -10.36 -6.02
N ASP A 24 9.87 -10.09 -6.55
CA ASP A 24 9.64 -9.74 -7.96
C ASP A 24 9.65 -8.21 -8.16
N CYS A 25 10.04 -7.46 -7.13
CA CYS A 25 10.01 -5.99 -7.09
C CYS A 25 8.60 -5.41 -7.28
N LEU A 26 7.55 -6.15 -6.90
CA LEU A 26 6.18 -5.67 -6.92
C LEU A 26 5.81 -5.08 -5.56
N LEU A 27 5.13 -3.92 -5.57
CA LEU A 27 4.67 -3.27 -4.34
C LEU A 27 3.62 -4.15 -3.66
N CYS A 28 3.88 -4.56 -2.42
CA CYS A 28 2.96 -5.38 -1.62
C CYS A 28 2.41 -4.63 -0.40
N ARG A 29 3.13 -3.61 0.10
CA ARG A 29 2.68 -2.75 1.19
C ARG A 29 3.20 -1.31 1.05
N HIS A 30 2.37 -0.36 1.46
CA HIS A 30 2.69 1.05 1.52
C HIS A 30 2.18 1.65 2.83
N ASP A 31 3.10 2.20 3.63
CA ASP A 31 2.78 2.86 4.88
C ASP A 31 2.91 4.37 4.73
N TYR A 32 1.88 5.09 5.16
CA TYR A 32 1.81 6.53 4.99
C TYR A 32 0.87 7.16 6.02
N ARG A 33 0.93 8.49 6.13
CA ARG A 33 -0.05 9.25 6.91
C ARG A 33 -1.13 9.80 5.99
N VAL A 34 -2.38 9.63 6.40
CA VAL A 34 -3.55 10.31 5.84
C VAL A 34 -3.79 11.55 6.69
N ASP A 35 -3.84 12.73 6.08
CA ASP A 35 -4.09 14.00 6.80
C ASP A 35 -5.56 14.46 6.74
N VAL A 36 -6.36 13.84 5.88
CA VAL A 36 -7.80 14.09 5.80
C VAL A 36 -8.57 13.27 6.86
N ALA A 37 -9.83 13.62 7.12
CA ALA A 37 -10.73 12.87 7.99
C ALA A 37 -10.18 12.59 9.41
N GLY A 38 -9.63 13.62 10.05
CA GLY A 38 -9.14 13.54 11.44
C GLY A 38 -7.71 13.00 11.59
N GLY A 39 -7.08 12.57 10.49
CA GLY A 39 -5.67 12.23 10.45
C GLY A 39 -5.34 10.86 11.07
N PHE A 40 -4.67 9.99 10.32
CA PHE A 40 -4.24 8.68 10.83
C PHE A 40 -3.05 8.12 10.05
N ALA A 41 -2.26 7.28 10.71
CA ALA A 41 -1.28 6.45 10.00
C ALA A 41 -1.99 5.24 9.40
N ALA A 42 -1.67 4.90 8.16
CA ALA A 42 -2.26 3.81 7.41
C ALA A 42 -1.20 2.78 7.03
N ILE A 43 -1.61 1.52 7.03
CA ILE A 43 -0.91 0.42 6.37
C ILE A 43 -1.78 -0.03 5.21
N GLN A 44 -1.31 0.17 3.98
CA GLN A 44 -2.01 -0.25 2.79
C GLN A 44 -1.38 -1.50 2.19
N TYR A 45 -2.15 -2.57 2.11
CA TYR A 45 -1.78 -3.78 1.38
C TYR A 45 -2.21 -3.68 -0.07
N VAL A 46 -1.33 -4.12 -0.96
CA VAL A 46 -1.51 -4.14 -2.41
C VAL A 46 -1.41 -5.59 -2.86
N SER A 47 -2.45 -6.09 -3.53
CA SER A 47 -2.56 -7.52 -3.83
C SER A 47 -3.31 -7.78 -5.14
N GLU A 48 -3.34 -9.07 -5.51
CA GLU A 48 -4.02 -9.55 -6.72
C GLU A 48 -3.51 -8.85 -7.99
N ILE A 49 -2.18 -8.88 -8.16
CA ILE A 49 -1.54 -8.29 -9.33
C ILE A 49 -1.94 -9.04 -10.60
N VAL A 50 -2.39 -8.31 -11.61
CA VAL A 50 -2.61 -8.79 -12.98
C VAL A 50 -1.60 -8.15 -13.93
N ARG A 51 -1.31 -8.82 -15.05
CA ARG A 51 -0.49 -8.26 -16.13
C ARG A 51 -1.34 -7.84 -17.31
N VAL A 52 -1.17 -6.60 -17.77
CA VAL A 52 -1.84 -6.04 -18.95
C VAL A 52 -0.80 -5.36 -19.81
N ASP A 53 -0.68 -5.79 -21.06
CA ASP A 53 0.34 -5.33 -22.03
C ASP A 53 1.77 -5.28 -21.46
N GLY A 54 2.13 -6.26 -20.63
CA GLY A 54 3.45 -6.38 -20.01
C GLY A 54 3.64 -5.59 -18.71
N PHE A 55 2.70 -4.74 -18.32
CA PHE A 55 2.74 -3.97 -17.06
C PHE A 55 1.97 -4.69 -15.96
N ALA A 56 2.46 -4.58 -14.72
CA ALA A 56 1.84 -5.15 -13.53
C ALA A 56 0.89 -4.13 -12.87
N PHE A 57 -0.36 -4.53 -12.62
CA PHE A 57 -1.38 -3.69 -12.01
C PHE A 57 -2.04 -4.41 -10.82
N PRO A 58 -2.19 -3.76 -9.66
CA PRO A 58 -2.91 -4.35 -8.52
C PRO A 58 -4.41 -4.21 -8.67
N THR A 59 -5.17 -5.31 -8.60
CA THR A 59 -6.63 -5.23 -8.61
C THR A 59 -7.22 -4.92 -7.24
N LYS A 60 -6.46 -5.11 -6.15
CA LYS A 60 -6.92 -4.80 -4.79
C LYS A 60 -5.95 -3.95 -4.01
N ARG A 61 -6.52 -2.96 -3.31
CA ARG A 61 -5.84 -2.21 -2.25
C ARG A 61 -6.72 -2.14 -1.01
N ARG A 62 -6.12 -2.38 0.16
CA ARG A 62 -6.80 -2.33 1.47
C ARG A 62 -5.95 -1.54 2.44
N ALA A 63 -6.43 -0.38 2.86
CA ALA A 63 -5.75 0.46 3.84
C ALA A 63 -6.42 0.32 5.20
N PHE A 64 -5.66 -0.16 6.18
CA PHE A 64 -6.07 -0.28 7.56
C PHE A 64 -5.45 0.84 8.38
N ARG A 65 -6.10 1.25 9.47
CA ARG A 65 -5.44 2.10 10.46
C ARG A 65 -4.23 1.36 11.03
N ARG A 66 -3.11 2.07 11.18
CA ARG A 66 -1.94 1.58 11.93
C ARG A 66 -2.14 1.82 13.42
N GLY A 67 -2.05 0.75 14.20
CA GLY A 67 -2.12 0.78 15.66
C GLY A 67 -0.87 1.38 16.29
N SER A 68 -0.93 1.58 17.61
CA SER A 68 0.20 2.05 18.41
C SER A 68 1.35 1.04 18.49
N ASP A 69 1.08 -0.24 18.22
CA ASP A 69 2.07 -1.31 18.09
C ASP A 69 2.80 -1.30 16.73
N GLY A 70 2.41 -0.41 15.82
CA GLY A 70 2.95 -0.34 14.46
C GLY A 70 2.36 -1.35 13.48
N GLY A 71 1.41 -2.19 13.91
CA GLY A 71 0.71 -3.16 13.08
C GLY A 71 -0.61 -2.62 12.51
N PRO A 72 -1.23 -3.33 11.55
CA PRO A 72 -2.57 -2.97 11.09
C PRO A 72 -3.60 -3.32 12.16
N MET A 73 -4.63 -2.48 12.30
CA MET A 73 -5.83 -2.79 13.07
C MET A 73 -6.85 -3.45 12.13
N PRO A 74 -7.05 -4.79 12.18
CA PRO A 74 -7.80 -5.51 11.14
C PRO A 74 -9.28 -5.12 11.05
N ASP A 75 -9.87 -4.70 12.18
CA ASP A 75 -11.26 -4.25 12.24
C ASP A 75 -11.46 -2.79 11.79
N GLU A 76 -10.36 -2.06 11.53
CA GLU A 76 -10.37 -0.68 11.07
C GLU A 76 -9.92 -0.56 9.61
N LEU A 77 -10.70 -1.17 8.72
CA LEU A 77 -10.54 -0.98 7.27
C LEU A 77 -11.01 0.42 6.88
N MET A 78 -10.06 1.30 6.60
CA MET A 78 -10.32 2.72 6.31
C MET A 78 -10.64 2.93 4.83
N VAL A 79 -9.94 2.22 3.94
CA VAL A 79 -10.12 2.34 2.49
C VAL A 79 -10.09 0.97 1.84
N SER A 80 -11.10 0.70 1.02
CA SER A 80 -11.17 -0.47 0.14
C SER A 80 -11.26 -0.03 -1.31
N ILE A 81 -10.32 -0.48 -2.14
CA ILE A 81 -10.30 -0.18 -3.57
C ILE A 81 -10.22 -1.51 -4.32
N ASP A 82 -11.19 -1.71 -5.21
CA ASP A 82 -11.23 -2.81 -6.16
C ASP A 82 -11.16 -2.22 -7.58
N LEU A 83 -10.17 -2.66 -8.35
CA LEU A 83 -9.87 -2.17 -9.69
C LEU A 83 -9.99 -3.31 -10.69
N SER A 84 -10.56 -3.01 -11.84
CA SER A 84 -10.81 -3.96 -12.93
C SER A 84 -10.87 -3.25 -14.28
N ASP A 85 -10.94 -4.03 -15.37
CA ASP A 85 -11.06 -3.52 -16.75
C ASP A 85 -9.96 -2.51 -17.13
N TYR A 86 -8.71 -2.85 -16.84
CA TYR A 86 -7.55 -2.07 -17.28
C TYR A 86 -7.48 -2.03 -18.80
N ARG A 87 -7.41 -0.82 -19.35
CA ARG A 87 -7.21 -0.56 -20.77
C ARG A 87 -6.09 0.45 -20.95
N LEU A 88 -5.15 0.12 -21.82
CA LEU A 88 -4.04 0.98 -22.23
C LEU A 88 -4.34 1.47 -23.66
N SER A 89 -4.05 2.74 -23.94
CA SER A 89 -4.31 3.40 -25.23
C SER A 89 -3.13 4.24 -25.67
#